data_AF-A0A8S3ELP4-F1
#
_entry.id   AF-A0A8S3ELP4-F1
#
_cell.length_a   1.000
_cell.length_b   1.000
_cell.length_c   1.000
_cell.angle_alpha   90.00
_cell.angle_beta   90.00
_cell.angle_gamma   90.00
#
_symmetry.space_group_name_H-M   'P 1'
#
loop_
_entity.id
_entity.type
_entity.pdbx_description
1 polymer ?
#
loop_
_entity_poly.entity_id
_entity_poly.type
_entity_poly.pdbx_seq_one_letter_code
_entity_poly.pdbx_strand_id
1 'polypeptide(L)'
;HGQTMALKNLRSFFVFSYFNFFFDCFLGIISCGLRVTQATIAAIVFLPRLDYCIFGRTLEKLDSGFISYVSFIHMECLHTHPVLVYYCSLVNDKVDRRNEYSRSNKREIRHTEMYAYTRRQRAMFRWYLAYTLIRNTHLVQLRKYQVLNL
;
A
#
# COMPACT_ATOMS: atom_id res chain seq x y z
N HIS A 1 -31.79 12.16 -51.95
CA HIS A 1 -32.08 12.39 -50.52
C HIS A 1 -30.89 13.09 -49.88
N GLY A 2 -30.85 14.42 -49.95
CA GLY A 2 -29.71 15.19 -49.46
C GLY A 2 -30.01 16.67 -49.52
N GLN A 3 -31.07 17.10 -48.84
CA GLN A 3 -31.27 18.53 -48.60
C GLN A 3 -30.47 18.91 -47.36
N THR A 4 -29.27 19.44 -47.59
CA THR A 4 -28.59 20.24 -46.57
C THR A 4 -29.50 21.41 -46.28
N MET A 5 -29.94 21.52 -45.03
CA MET A 5 -30.76 22.62 -44.53
C MET A 5 -29.93 23.91 -44.62
N ALA A 6 -29.94 24.55 -45.79
CA ALA A 6 -29.24 25.80 -46.01
C ALA A 6 -29.95 26.90 -45.22
N LEU A 7 -29.24 27.52 -44.27
CA LEU A 7 -29.76 28.64 -43.51
C LEU A 7 -30.17 29.77 -44.47
N LYS A 8 -31.47 30.05 -44.53
CA LYS A 8 -32.04 31.02 -45.47
C LYS A 8 -31.66 32.47 -45.16
N ASN A 9 -31.26 32.78 -43.92
CA ASN A 9 -30.93 34.13 -43.48
C ASN A 9 -29.65 34.15 -42.61
N LEU A 10 -28.49 34.19 -43.26
CA LEU A 10 -27.17 34.28 -42.61
C LEU A 10 -27.08 35.45 -41.61
N ARG A 11 -27.66 36.61 -41.98
CA ARG A 11 -27.65 37.83 -41.16
C ARG A 11 -28.37 37.64 -39.82
N SER A 12 -29.51 36.95 -39.81
CA SER A 12 -30.27 36.67 -38.59
C SER A 12 -29.51 35.68 -37.70
N PHE A 13 -28.84 34.70 -38.30
CA PHE A 13 -27.98 33.76 -37.58
C PHE A 13 -26.78 34.43 -36.91
N PHE A 14 -26.11 35.37 -37.58
CA PHE A 14 -25.01 36.12 -36.97
C PHE A 14 -25.48 36.96 -35.78
N VAL A 15 -26.64 37.63 -35.88
CA VAL A 15 -27.22 38.39 -34.76
C VAL A 15 -27.58 37.46 -33.59
N PHE A 16 -28.20 36.32 -33.87
CA PHE A 16 -28.53 35.32 -32.85
C PHE A 16 -27.28 34.72 -32.20
N SER A 17 -26.23 34.43 -32.98
CA SER A 17 -24.97 33.90 -32.46
C SER A 17 -24.24 34.91 -31.59
N TYR A 18 -24.24 36.19 -31.98
CA TYR A 18 -23.66 37.26 -31.16
C TYR A 18 -24.40 37.42 -29.83
N PHE A 19 -25.74 37.33 -29.85
CA PHE A 19 -26.55 37.34 -28.63
C PHE A 19 -26.21 36.13 -27.74
N ASN A 20 -26.20 34.90 -28.28
CA ASN A 20 -25.83 33.72 -27.51
C ASN A 20 -24.41 33.82 -26.92
N PHE A 21 -23.44 34.31 -27.67
CA PHE A 21 -22.08 34.51 -27.16
C PHE A 21 -22.05 35.39 -25.90
N PHE A 22 -22.89 36.43 -25.86
CA PHE A 22 -23.04 37.27 -24.66
C PHE A 22 -23.63 36.47 -23.51
N PHE A 23 -24.73 35.72 -23.71
CA PHE A 23 -25.31 34.87 -22.66
C PHE A 23 -24.36 33.78 -22.18
N ASP A 24 -23.60 33.15 -23.08
CA ASP A 24 -22.60 32.15 -22.76
C ASP A 24 -21.49 32.73 -21.87
N CYS A 25 -21.11 34.00 -22.08
CA CYS A 25 -20.19 34.69 -21.16
C CYS A 25 -20.79 34.82 -19.76
N PHE A 26 -22.06 35.23 -19.61
CA PHE A 26 -22.71 35.33 -18.29
C PHE A 26 -22.88 33.96 -17.63
N LEU A 27 -23.34 32.96 -18.37
CA LEU A 27 -23.47 31.59 -17.89
C LEU A 27 -22.12 31.01 -17.50
N GLY A 28 -21.05 31.35 -18.23
CA GLY A 28 -19.68 30.99 -17.89
C GLY A 28 -19.24 31.55 -16.54
N ILE A 29 -19.54 32.82 -16.25
CA ILE A 29 -19.23 33.44 -14.95
C ILE A 29 -20.02 32.75 -13.82
N ILE A 30 -21.31 32.54 -14.01
CA ILE A 30 -22.17 31.87 -13.01
C ILE A 30 -21.67 30.43 -12.76
N SER A 31 -21.36 29.68 -13.81
CA SER A 31 -20.82 28.32 -13.74
C SER A 31 -19.47 28.26 -13.03
N CYS A 32 -18.58 29.21 -13.31
CA CYS A 32 -17.31 29.34 -12.61
C CYS A 32 -17.52 29.57 -11.10
N GLY A 33 -18.43 30.46 -10.73
CA GLY A 33 -18.80 30.71 -9.34
C GLY A 33 -19.30 29.45 -8.64
N LEU A 34 -20.28 28.75 -9.24
CA LEU A 34 -20.81 27.50 -8.71
C LEU A 34 -19.72 26.43 -8.55
N ARG A 35 -18.81 26.31 -9.53
CA ARG A 35 -17.69 25.36 -9.49
C ARG A 35 -16.76 25.64 -8.30
N VAL A 36 -16.42 26.90 -8.06
CA VAL A 36 -15.57 27.29 -6.92
C VAL A 36 -16.27 27.03 -5.58
N THR A 37 -17.56 27.35 -5.49
CA THR A 37 -18.35 27.09 -4.27
C THR A 37 -18.42 25.60 -3.97
N GLN A 38 -18.73 24.76 -4.96
CA GLN A 38 -18.76 23.30 -4.81
C GLN A 38 -17.40 22.73 -4.39
N ALA A 39 -16.31 23.19 -5.01
CA ALA A 39 -14.95 22.76 -4.66
C ALA A 39 -14.59 23.15 -3.21
N THR A 40 -14.99 24.35 -2.77
CA THR A 40 -14.72 24.82 -1.41
C THR A 40 -15.49 24.01 -0.36
N ILE A 41 -16.78 23.74 -0.62
CA ILE A 41 -17.60 22.90 0.28
C ILE A 41 -17.01 21.48 0.36
N ALA A 42 -16.64 20.89 -0.77
CA ALA A 42 -15.98 19.60 -0.79
C ALA A 42 -14.66 19.63 -0.01
N ALA A 43 -13.82 20.64 -0.22
CA ALA A 43 -12.58 20.80 0.52
C ALA A 43 -12.84 20.84 2.03
N ILE A 44 -13.79 21.63 2.52
CA ILE A 44 -14.10 21.72 3.97
C ILE A 44 -14.57 20.37 4.54
N VAL A 45 -15.42 19.64 3.81
CA VAL A 45 -15.95 18.33 4.26
C VAL A 45 -14.86 17.26 4.29
N PHE A 46 -13.93 17.28 3.32
CA PHE A 46 -12.87 16.30 3.20
C PHE A 46 -11.58 16.67 3.95
N LEU A 47 -11.36 17.94 4.30
CA LEU A 47 -10.19 18.40 5.06
C LEU A 47 -9.91 17.59 6.35
N PRO A 48 -10.91 17.20 7.17
CA PRO A 48 -10.64 16.35 8.34
C PRO A 48 -10.34 14.88 7.98
N ARG A 49 -10.65 14.42 6.76
CA ARG A 49 -10.33 13.06 6.30
C ARG A 49 -8.99 13.06 5.57
N LEU A 50 -7.95 12.56 6.24
CA LEU A 50 -6.59 12.45 5.68
C LEU A 50 -6.44 11.30 4.67
N ASP A 51 -7.49 10.50 4.46
CA ASP A 51 -7.49 9.32 3.59
C ASP A 51 -7.34 9.68 2.10
N TYR A 52 -7.64 10.94 1.73
CA TYR A 52 -7.65 11.41 0.34
C TYR A 52 -6.87 12.72 0.22
N CYS A 53 -5.97 12.79 -0.77
CA CYS A 53 -5.35 14.04 -1.14
C CYS A 53 -6.35 14.89 -1.94
N ILE A 54 -6.60 16.13 -1.49
CA ILE A 54 -7.46 17.09 -2.19
C ILE A 54 -6.81 17.53 -3.50
N PHE A 55 -5.47 17.52 -3.54
CA PHE A 55 -4.70 17.83 -4.73
C PHE A 55 -4.58 16.58 -5.62
N GLY A 56 -4.64 16.76 -6.94
CA GLY A 56 -4.50 15.64 -7.88
C GLY A 56 -3.15 14.91 -7.72
N ARG A 57 -3.03 13.71 -8.32
CA ARG A 57 -1.92 12.77 -8.11
C ARG A 57 -0.50 13.36 -8.20
N THR A 58 -0.29 14.34 -9.07
CA THR A 58 1.01 15.00 -9.25
C THR A 58 1.40 15.89 -8.06
N LEU A 59 0.42 16.38 -7.31
CA LEU A 59 0.59 17.34 -6.21
C LEU A 59 0.35 16.69 -4.83
N GLU A 60 0.21 15.37 -4.76
CA GLU A 60 0.09 14.63 -3.48
C GLU A 60 1.21 14.95 -2.50
N LYS A 61 2.41 15.26 -3.01
CA LYS A 61 3.57 15.61 -2.19
C LYS A 61 3.47 16.97 -1.50
N LEU A 62 2.55 17.84 -1.93
CA LEU A 62 2.34 19.14 -1.30
C LEU A 62 1.36 19.05 -0.12
N ASP A 63 0.60 17.95 -0.04
CA ASP A 63 -0.34 17.71 1.04
C ASP A 63 0.37 17.02 2.22
N SER A 64 0.78 17.83 3.20
CA SER A 64 1.45 17.32 4.40
C SER A 64 0.55 16.40 5.23
N GLY A 65 -0.76 16.62 5.20
CA GLY A 65 -1.73 15.79 5.90
C GLY A 65 -1.78 14.38 5.31
N PHE A 66 -1.95 14.30 3.98
CA PHE A 66 -1.96 13.02 3.27
C PHE A 66 -0.64 12.26 3.43
N ILE A 67 0.51 12.94 3.29
CA ILE A 67 1.82 12.30 3.49
C ILE A 67 1.94 11.72 4.91
N SER A 68 1.55 12.50 5.93
CA SER A 68 1.62 12.06 7.32
C SER A 68 0.76 10.82 7.57
N TYR A 69 -0.43 10.77 6.96
CA TYR A 69 -1.30 9.60 7.02
C TYR A 69 -0.68 8.37 6.34
N VAL A 70 -0.14 8.51 5.13
CA VAL A 70 0.53 7.40 4.42
C VAL A 70 1.74 6.89 5.22
N SER A 71 2.54 7.78 5.80
CA SER A 71 3.65 7.43 6.67
C SER A 71 3.19 6.69 7.93
N PHE A 72 2.11 7.15 8.56
CA PHE A 72 1.50 6.49 9.71
C PHE A 72 1.07 5.06 9.36
N ILE A 73 0.35 4.85 8.25
CA ILE A 73 -0.08 3.51 7.81
C ILE A 73 1.12 2.59 7.56
N HIS A 74 2.20 3.08 6.96
CA HIS A 74 3.41 2.28 6.76
C HIS A 74 4.05 1.91 8.09
N MET A 75 4.14 2.87 9.03
CA MET A 75 4.68 2.62 10.36
C MET A 75 3.86 1.59 11.12
N GLU A 76 2.53 1.71 11.12
CA GLU A 76 1.60 0.75 11.72
C GLU A 76 1.76 -0.64 11.09
N CYS A 77 1.75 -0.74 9.75
CA CYS A 77 1.94 -2.01 9.06
C CYS A 77 3.26 -2.70 9.44
N LEU A 78 4.34 -1.93 9.67
CA LEU A 78 5.63 -2.47 10.08
C LEU A 78 5.63 -2.89 11.55
N HIS A 79 5.04 -2.09 12.44
CA HIS A 79 5.03 -2.35 13.88
C HIS A 79 4.06 -3.47 14.28
N THR A 80 2.89 -3.53 13.66
CA THR A 80 1.83 -4.48 14.00
C THR A 80 1.73 -5.63 12.99
N HIS A 81 2.81 -5.93 12.27
CA HIS A 81 2.79 -7.01 11.27
C HIS A 81 2.54 -8.37 11.97
N PRO A 82 1.39 -9.04 11.74
CA PRO A 82 0.97 -10.18 12.55
C PRO A 82 1.94 -11.37 12.44
N VAL A 83 2.56 -11.55 11.27
CA VAL A 83 3.56 -12.61 11.06
C VAL A 83 4.83 -12.35 11.88
N LEU A 84 5.27 -11.09 12.00
CA LEU A 84 6.46 -10.75 12.77
C LEU A 84 6.19 -10.90 14.27
N VAL A 85 5.05 -10.39 14.74
CA VAL A 85 4.63 -10.54 16.14
C VAL A 85 4.53 -12.02 16.51
N TYR A 86 3.89 -12.84 15.68
CA TYR A 86 3.78 -14.27 15.92
C TYR A 86 5.15 -14.97 15.87
N TYR A 87 6.00 -14.64 14.90
CA TYR A 87 7.36 -15.18 14.84
C TYR A 87 8.17 -14.85 16.09
N CYS A 88 8.16 -13.60 16.55
CA CYS A 88 8.82 -13.20 17.79
C CYS A 88 8.27 -13.95 19.00
N SER A 89 6.95 -14.12 19.09
CA SER A 89 6.32 -14.90 20.16
C SER A 89 6.74 -16.38 20.13
N LEU A 90 6.83 -16.98 18.94
CA LEU A 90 7.27 -18.36 18.75
C LEU A 90 8.74 -18.53 19.15
N VAL A 91 9.60 -17.59 18.77
CA VAL A 91 11.02 -17.61 19.17
C VAL A 91 11.16 -17.45 20.68
N ASN A 92 10.41 -16.53 21.29
CA ASN A 92 10.45 -16.31 22.74
C ASN A 92 9.99 -17.56 23.51
N ASP A 93 8.89 -18.18 23.10
CA ASP A 93 8.40 -19.44 23.68
C ASP A 93 9.42 -20.59 23.53
N LYS A 94 10.14 -20.68 22.40
CA LYS A 94 11.23 -21.67 22.23
C LYS A 94 12.40 -21.41 23.19
N VAL A 95 12.75 -20.14 23.40
CA VAL A 95 13.82 -19.73 24.33
C VAL A 95 13.41 -20.01 25.77
N ASP A 96 12.18 -19.67 26.15
CA ASP A 96 11.64 -19.88 27.49
C ASP A 96 11.58 -21.37 27.84
N ARG A 97 11.05 -22.21 26.93
CA ARG A 97 11.05 -23.67 27.10
C ARG A 97 12.46 -24.25 27.23
N ARG A 98 13.42 -23.73 26.47
CA ARG A 98 14.83 -24.12 26.58
C ARG A 98 15.42 -23.70 27.93
N ASN A 99 15.12 -22.50 28.41
CA ASN A 99 15.60 -21.98 29.69
C ASN A 99 15.01 -22.76 30.87
N GLU A 100 13.72 -23.08 30.81
CA GLU A 100 13.03 -23.92 31.80
C GLU A 100 13.61 -25.33 31.85
N TYR A 101 13.81 -25.96 30.68
CA TYR A 101 14.47 -27.26 30.59
C TYR A 101 15.89 -27.23 31.15
N SER A 102 16.66 -26.15 30.89
CA SER A 102 18.01 -25.99 31.41
C SER A 102 18.04 -25.79 32.93
N ARG A 103 17.03 -25.13 33.51
CA ARG A 103 16.87 -24.95 34.97
C ARG A 103 16.45 -26.24 35.67
N SER A 104 15.52 -26.98 35.07
CA SER A 104 15.03 -28.27 35.59
C SER A 104 16.10 -29.36 35.51
N ASN A 105 16.85 -29.41 34.40
CA ASN A 105 17.77 -30.51 34.11
C ASN A 105 19.23 -30.23 34.51
N LYS A 106 19.44 -29.58 35.67
CA LYS A 106 20.78 -29.36 36.27
C LYS A 106 21.53 -30.66 36.61
N ARG A 107 20.91 -31.83 36.38
CA ARG A 107 21.50 -33.17 36.50
C ARG A 107 21.96 -33.65 35.11
N GLU A 108 23.25 -33.46 34.87
CA GLU A 108 24.14 -34.24 33.97
C GLU A 108 23.48 -34.90 32.73
N ILE A 109 23.04 -34.09 31.75
CA ILE A 109 22.79 -34.62 30.39
C ILE A 109 24.16 -34.94 29.79
N ARG A 110 24.42 -36.21 29.50
CA ARG A 110 25.64 -36.62 28.79
C ARG A 110 25.74 -35.86 27.48
N HIS A 111 26.82 -35.10 27.31
CA HIS A 111 27.11 -34.25 26.14
C HIS A 111 26.82 -34.96 24.79
N THR A 112 27.06 -36.27 24.73
CA THR A 112 26.79 -37.15 23.58
C THR A 112 25.32 -37.17 23.12
N GLU A 113 24.36 -37.21 24.04
CA GLU A 113 22.92 -37.27 23.70
C GLU A 113 22.43 -35.93 23.14
N MET A 114 22.95 -34.82 23.66
CA MET A 114 22.67 -33.48 23.16
C MET A 114 23.24 -33.25 21.74
N TYR A 115 24.44 -33.77 21.45
CA TYR A 115 25.00 -33.74 20.09
C TYR A 115 24.18 -34.58 19.10
N ALA A 116 23.73 -35.77 19.49
CA ALA A 116 22.87 -36.60 18.64
C ALA A 116 21.51 -35.94 18.36
N TYR A 117 20.89 -35.34 19.37
CA TYR A 117 19.62 -34.60 19.23
C TYR A 117 19.75 -33.40 18.28
N THR A 118 20.77 -32.57 18.47
CA THR A 118 21.01 -31.39 17.61
C THR A 118 21.34 -31.80 16.17
N ARG A 119 22.08 -32.89 15.95
CA ARG A 119 22.34 -33.43 14.61
C ARG A 119 21.06 -33.90 13.92
N ARG A 120 20.16 -34.60 14.64
CA ARG A 120 18.85 -35.02 14.11
C ARG A 120 17.99 -33.82 13.72
N GLN A 121 17.91 -32.80 14.57
CA GLN A 121 17.17 -31.58 14.24
C GLN A 121 17.72 -30.89 12.99
N ARG A 122 19.04 -30.74 12.87
CA ARG A 122 19.69 -30.16 11.68
C ARG A 122 19.36 -30.95 10.41
N ALA A 123 19.36 -32.28 10.48
CA ALA A 123 18.98 -33.13 9.34
C ALA A 123 17.52 -32.90 8.94
N MET A 124 16.59 -32.84 9.90
CA MET A 124 15.18 -32.53 9.63
C MET A 124 15.01 -31.14 8.99
N PHE A 125 15.64 -30.10 9.54
CA PHE A 125 15.58 -28.75 8.95
C PHE A 125 16.12 -28.71 7.52
N ARG A 126 17.20 -29.44 7.22
CA ARG A 126 17.73 -29.56 5.85
C ARG A 126 16.73 -30.22 4.90
N TRP A 127 16.04 -31.26 5.37
CA TRP A 127 14.98 -31.92 4.58
C TRP A 127 13.78 -31.00 4.35
N TYR A 128 13.29 -30.30 5.37
CA TYR A 128 12.20 -29.33 5.22
C TYR A 128 12.57 -28.18 4.27
N LEU A 129 13.81 -27.70 4.36
CA LEU A 129 14.34 -26.69 3.45
C LEU A 129 14.37 -27.21 2.00
N ALA A 130 14.93 -28.41 1.78
CA ALA A 130 14.98 -29.03 0.46
C ALA A 130 13.56 -29.22 -0.12
N TYR A 131 12.63 -29.74 0.68
CA TYR A 131 11.23 -29.89 0.30
C TYR A 131 10.58 -28.57 -0.10
N THR A 132 10.80 -27.51 0.68
CA THR A 132 10.26 -26.16 0.40
C THR A 132 10.85 -25.59 -0.89
N LEU A 133 12.16 -25.78 -1.13
CA LEU A 133 12.83 -25.30 -2.34
C LEU A 133 12.43 -26.06 -3.60
N ILE A 134 12.20 -27.38 -3.49
CA ILE A 134 11.71 -28.19 -4.61
C ILE A 134 10.29 -27.75 -5.01
N ARG A 135 9.43 -27.45 -4.03
CA ARG A 135 8.07 -26.95 -4.30
C ARG A 135 8.01 -25.49 -4.72
N ASN A 136 9.03 -24.68 -4.41
CA ASN A 136 9.09 -23.25 -4.71
C ASN A 136 10.41 -22.91 -5.40
N THR A 137 10.50 -23.25 -6.69
CA THR A 137 11.73 -23.13 -7.48
C THR A 137 12.26 -21.69 -7.59
N HIS A 138 11.38 -20.68 -7.58
CA HIS A 138 11.76 -19.26 -7.63
C HIS A 138 12.58 -18.82 -6.40
N LEU A 139 12.34 -19.43 -5.23
CA LEU A 139 13.10 -19.14 -4.01
C LEU A 139 14.56 -19.62 -4.09
N VAL A 140 14.86 -20.59 -4.96
CA VAL A 140 16.22 -21.09 -5.15
C VAL A 140 17.12 -20.00 -5.71
N GLN A 141 16.62 -19.21 -6.67
CA GLN A 141 17.37 -18.11 -7.28
C GLN A 141 17.61 -16.97 -6.28
N LEU A 142 16.57 -16.54 -5.57
CA LEU A 142 16.66 -15.51 -4.54
C LEU A 142 17.65 -15.88 -3.43
N ARG A 143 17.59 -17.13 -2.96
CA ARG A 143 18.51 -17.62 -1.93
C ARG A 143 19.96 -17.66 -2.40
N LYS A 144 20.22 -18.12 -3.64
CA LYS A 144 21.57 -18.10 -4.22
C LYS A 144 22.11 -16.68 -4.28
N TYR A 145 21.29 -15.73 -4.71
CA TYR A 145 21.67 -14.31 -4.77
C TYR A 145 21.99 -13.74 -3.38
N GLN A 146 21.16 -13.98 -2.36
CA GLN A 146 21.43 -13.50 -1.01
C GLN A 146 22.70 -14.09 -0.41
N VAL A 147 22.95 -15.40 -0.60
CA VAL A 147 24.17 -16.06 -0.08
C VAL A 147 25.43 -15.57 -0.78
N LEU A 148 25.35 -15.14 -2.04
CA LEU A 148 26.48 -14.57 -2.79
C LEU A 148 26.80 -13.12 -2.39
N ASN A 149 25.82 -12.38 -1.85
CA ASN A 149 25.96 -10.98 -1.42
C ASN A 149 26.13 -10.82 0.10
N LEU A 150 26.27 -11.93 0.84
CA LEU A 150 26.59 -11.99 2.28
C LEU A 150 28.06 -12.36 2.45
#